data_AF-A0AA43TXS1-F1
#
_entry.id   AF-A0AA43TXS1-F1
#
_cell.length_a   1.000
_cell.length_b   1.000
_cell.length_c   1.000
_cell.angle_alpha   90.00
_cell.angle_beta   90.00
_cell.angle_gamma   90.00
#
_symmetry.space_group_name_H-M   'P 1'
#
loop_
_entity.id
_entity.type
_entity.pdbx_description
1 polymer ?
#
loop_
_entity_poly.entity_id
_entity_poly.type
_entity_poly.pdbx_seq_one_letter_code
_entity_poly.pdbx_strand_id
1 'polypeptide(L)'
;MSNWQNFLSPPPAGHLGPSEYMVYVTGANKTCPGGMCHNLDVAFNETAALLAADPTAPKLGVLNCDNAKALCATWTAKPPTIWHIRRFGGEDPKNEVRVNFLNFSTTTAGEMVALHTGNKYEEGWEYEGVFHLFDGWLARNGLLNPVGLVSRTFMVLMVRMGRTRRYAPDQTRARAQAAMGQGGQGRQAAQ
;
A
#
# COMPACT_ATOMS: atom_id res chain seq x y z
N MET A 1 -4.89 13.70 -6.85
CA MET A 1 -3.91 13.82 -5.75
C MET A 1 -4.36 14.83 -4.67
N SER A 2 -5.51 15.48 -4.81
CA SER A 2 -5.88 16.65 -4.00
C SER A 2 -7.12 16.34 -3.15
N ASN A 3 -6.93 16.13 -1.85
CA ASN A 3 -7.92 16.23 -0.75
C ASN A 3 -7.54 15.42 0.49
N TRP A 4 -6.59 14.47 0.40
CA TRP A 4 -6.25 13.58 1.53
C TRP A 4 -5.78 14.33 2.78
N GLN A 5 -5.10 15.47 2.59
CA GLN A 5 -4.66 16.36 3.66
C GLN A 5 -5.86 16.98 4.42
N ASN A 6 -6.95 17.29 3.69
CA ASN A 6 -8.17 17.81 4.29
C ASN A 6 -8.91 16.71 5.07
N PHE A 7 -8.88 15.47 4.57
CA PHE A 7 -9.43 14.34 5.33
C PHE A 7 -8.66 14.13 6.64
N LEU A 8 -7.32 14.18 6.61
CA LEU A 8 -6.44 14.02 7.78
C LEU A 8 -6.14 15.36 8.48
N SER A 9 -7.16 16.19 8.62
CA SER A 9 -7.02 17.52 9.24
C SER A 9 -6.64 17.38 10.72
N PRO A 10 -5.77 18.26 11.23
CA PRO A 10 -5.53 18.35 12.67
C PRO A 10 -6.83 18.78 13.40
N PRO A 11 -6.89 18.56 14.73
CA PRO A 11 -8.01 19.06 15.52
C PRO A 11 -8.12 20.58 15.39
N PRO A 12 -9.34 21.15 15.48
CA PRO A 12 -9.55 22.60 15.50
C PRO A 12 -8.77 23.26 16.63
N ALA A 13 -8.38 24.53 16.45
CA ALA A 13 -7.73 25.31 17.49
C ALA A 13 -8.57 25.34 18.77
N GLY A 14 -7.98 24.94 19.90
CA GLY A 14 -8.66 24.86 21.21
C GLY A 14 -9.20 23.48 21.60
N HIS A 15 -9.09 22.46 20.74
CA HIS A 15 -9.39 21.07 21.13
C HIS A 15 -8.21 20.46 21.90
N LEU A 16 -8.48 19.82 23.05
CA LEU A 16 -7.46 19.27 23.96
C LEU A 16 -6.99 17.85 23.61
N GLY A 17 -7.49 17.24 22.52
CA GLY A 17 -7.19 15.85 22.13
C GLY A 17 -6.76 15.71 20.67
N PRO A 18 -6.02 14.64 20.32
CA PRO A 18 -5.66 14.36 18.94
C PRO A 18 -6.89 13.99 18.11
N SER A 19 -6.85 14.31 16.82
CA SER A 19 -7.78 13.73 15.85
C SER A 19 -7.24 12.38 15.39
N GLU A 20 -8.01 11.32 15.64
CA GLU A 20 -7.63 9.95 15.31
C GLU A 20 -8.27 9.49 14.01
N TYR A 21 -7.47 8.84 13.18
CA TYR A 21 -7.86 8.34 11.87
C TYR A 21 -7.36 6.91 11.70
N MET A 22 -8.20 6.06 11.14
CA MET A 22 -7.85 4.70 10.77
C MET A 22 -8.06 4.54 9.27
N VAL A 23 -6.96 4.42 8.54
CA VAL A 23 -6.96 4.35 7.07
C VAL A 23 -6.57 2.95 6.64
N TYR A 24 -7.50 2.25 6.00
CA TYR A 24 -7.22 0.96 5.36
C TYR A 24 -6.66 1.17 3.97
N VAL A 25 -5.45 0.66 3.74
CA VAL A 25 -4.77 0.72 2.44
C VAL A 25 -4.96 -0.60 1.71
N THR A 26 -5.74 -0.58 0.63
CA THR A 26 -6.05 -1.75 -0.19
C THR A 26 -5.41 -1.65 -1.58
N GLY A 27 -5.04 -2.80 -2.12
CA GLY A 27 -4.56 -2.96 -3.48
C GLY A 27 -5.65 -3.44 -4.44
N ALA A 28 -6.90 -3.56 -3.95
CA ALA A 28 -8.03 -4.16 -4.66
C ALA A 28 -7.59 -5.44 -5.41
N ASN A 29 -7.96 -5.57 -6.68
CA ASN A 29 -7.71 -6.79 -7.44
C ASN A 29 -6.35 -6.81 -8.16
N LYS A 30 -5.73 -5.66 -8.48
CA LYS A 30 -4.51 -5.64 -9.33
C LYS A 30 -3.22 -5.33 -8.56
N THR A 31 -3.27 -4.46 -7.55
CA THR A 31 -2.08 -4.11 -6.75
C THR A 31 -1.84 -5.11 -5.61
N CYS A 32 -2.89 -5.80 -5.17
CA CYS A 32 -2.78 -6.90 -4.22
C CYS A 32 -2.33 -8.19 -4.96
N PRO A 33 -1.34 -8.95 -4.45
CA PRO A 33 -0.88 -10.17 -5.14
C PRO A 33 -2.07 -11.13 -5.39
N GLY A 34 -2.40 -11.38 -6.65
CA GLY A 34 -3.42 -12.37 -7.03
C GLY A 34 -4.86 -12.08 -6.58
N GLY A 35 -5.23 -10.83 -6.24
CA GLY A 35 -6.60 -10.48 -5.84
C GLY A 35 -6.98 -10.85 -4.40
N MET A 36 -6.00 -11.20 -3.56
CA MET A 36 -6.23 -11.71 -2.19
C MET A 36 -6.80 -10.68 -1.20
N CYS A 37 -6.91 -9.40 -1.58
CA CYS A 37 -7.40 -8.35 -0.68
C CYS A 37 -8.94 -8.33 -0.56
N HIS A 38 -9.68 -9.09 -1.38
CA HIS A 38 -11.15 -9.03 -1.37
C HIS A 38 -11.75 -9.34 0.01
N ASN A 39 -11.25 -10.37 0.69
CA ASN A 39 -11.75 -10.73 2.02
C ASN A 39 -11.49 -9.63 3.06
N LEU A 40 -10.35 -8.94 2.94
CA LEU A 40 -10.00 -7.82 3.81
C LEU A 40 -10.85 -6.59 3.51
N ASP A 41 -11.19 -6.34 2.25
CA ASP A 41 -12.09 -5.25 1.86
C ASP A 41 -13.49 -5.45 2.46
N VAL A 42 -13.99 -6.70 2.47
CA VAL A 42 -15.25 -7.05 3.13
C VAL A 42 -15.15 -6.90 4.65
N ALA A 43 -14.10 -7.46 5.25
CA ALA A 43 -13.87 -7.36 6.69
C ALA A 43 -13.76 -5.91 7.18
N PHE A 44 -13.09 -5.04 6.43
CA PHE A 44 -12.97 -3.62 6.81
C PHE A 44 -14.32 -2.89 6.74
N ASN A 45 -15.19 -3.25 5.79
CA ASN A 45 -16.54 -2.68 5.72
C ASN A 45 -17.39 -3.09 6.93
N GLU A 46 -17.25 -4.34 7.39
CA GLU A 46 -17.86 -4.81 8.63
C GLU A 46 -17.29 -4.08 9.85
N THR A 47 -15.97 -3.88 9.91
CA THR A 47 -15.33 -3.07 10.95
C THR A 47 -15.88 -1.65 10.99
N ALA A 48 -16.14 -1.04 9.83
CA ALA A 48 -16.73 0.29 9.79
C ALA A 48 -18.13 0.33 10.39
N ALA A 49 -18.94 -0.70 10.15
CA ALA A 49 -20.25 -0.83 10.79
C ALA A 49 -20.15 -1.05 12.31
N LEU A 50 -19.17 -1.83 12.77
CA LEU A 50 -18.95 -2.09 14.19
C LEU A 50 -18.46 -0.83 14.95
N LEU A 51 -17.53 -0.08 14.36
CA LEU A 51 -16.99 1.15 14.94
C LEU A 51 -17.99 2.31 14.85
N ALA A 52 -18.96 2.30 13.93
CA ALA A 52 -19.98 3.34 13.85
C ALA A 52 -20.84 3.45 15.13
N ALA A 53 -20.90 2.40 15.94
CA ALA A 53 -21.62 2.39 17.21
C ALA A 53 -20.78 2.93 18.40
N ASP A 54 -19.47 3.09 18.24
CA ASP A 54 -18.56 3.53 19.29
C ASP A 54 -18.32 5.05 19.21
N PRO A 55 -18.65 5.82 20.27
CA PRO A 55 -18.44 7.26 20.29
C PRO A 55 -16.95 7.67 20.30
N THR A 56 -16.05 6.74 20.61
CA THR A 56 -14.59 6.92 20.59
C THR A 56 -13.94 6.46 19.28
N ALA A 57 -14.75 6.02 18.30
CA ALA A 57 -14.24 5.50 17.05
C ALA A 57 -13.40 6.53 16.27
N PRO A 58 -12.31 6.08 15.63
CA PRO A 58 -11.49 6.95 14.80
C PRO A 58 -12.22 7.23 13.48
N LYS A 59 -11.84 8.30 12.81
CA LYS A 59 -12.36 8.59 11.47
C LYS A 59 -11.82 7.57 10.47
N LEU A 60 -12.72 6.79 9.89
CA LEU A 60 -12.36 5.71 8.97
C LEU A 60 -12.15 6.23 7.55
N GLY A 61 -11.11 5.73 6.90
CA GLY A 61 -10.80 6.04 5.51
C GLY A 61 -10.32 4.81 4.74
N VAL A 62 -10.49 4.82 3.42
CA VAL A 62 -9.97 3.78 2.53
C VAL A 62 -9.07 4.41 1.48
N LEU A 63 -7.82 3.96 1.42
CA LEU A 63 -6.86 4.32 0.38
C LEU A 63 -6.71 3.16 -0.60
N ASN A 64 -7.36 3.27 -1.76
CA ASN A 64 -7.25 2.27 -2.82
C ASN A 64 -6.05 2.61 -3.73
N CYS A 65 -4.98 1.84 -3.60
CA CYS A 65 -3.75 2.01 -4.38
C CYS A 65 -3.89 1.65 -5.86
N ASP A 66 -4.97 1.00 -6.27
CA ASP A 66 -5.26 0.78 -7.68
C ASP A 66 -5.73 2.07 -8.38
N ASN A 67 -6.56 2.86 -7.70
CA ASN A 67 -7.09 4.12 -8.21
C ASN A 67 -6.18 5.31 -7.87
N ALA A 68 -5.56 5.28 -6.69
CA ALA A 68 -4.74 6.35 -6.13
C ALA A 68 -3.24 6.02 -6.14
N LYS A 69 -2.74 5.41 -7.23
CA LYS A 69 -1.35 4.93 -7.36
C LYS A 69 -0.29 5.95 -6.94
N ALA A 70 -0.53 7.22 -7.27
CA ALA A 70 0.43 8.27 -6.99
C ALA A 70 0.40 8.70 -5.50
N LEU A 71 -0.76 8.66 -4.85
CA LEU A 71 -0.87 8.90 -3.41
C LEU A 71 -0.24 7.76 -2.61
N CYS A 72 -0.45 6.50 -3.01
CA CYS A 72 0.23 5.38 -2.38
C CYS A 72 1.75 5.44 -2.55
N ALA A 73 2.25 5.94 -3.68
CA ALA A 73 3.67 6.19 -3.85
C ALA A 73 4.18 7.31 -2.93
N THR A 74 3.41 8.40 -2.77
CA THR A 74 3.73 9.47 -1.80
C THR A 74 3.82 8.94 -0.38
N TRP A 75 2.91 8.07 0.01
CA TRP A 75 2.90 7.47 1.35
C TRP A 75 3.85 6.29 1.48
N THR A 76 4.48 5.86 0.39
CA THR A 76 5.22 4.59 0.31
C THR A 76 4.40 3.39 0.82
N ALA A 77 3.07 3.49 0.71
CA ALA A 77 2.14 2.55 1.31
C ALA A 77 2.09 1.24 0.51
N LYS A 78 2.05 0.12 1.22
CA LYS A 78 2.02 -1.23 0.66
C LYS A 78 0.77 -1.96 1.13
N PRO A 79 -0.18 -2.28 0.25
CA PRO A 79 -1.33 -3.09 0.64
C PRO A 79 -0.95 -4.54 1.01
N PRO A 80 -1.65 -5.18 1.97
CA PRO A 80 -2.72 -4.65 2.81
C PRO A 80 -2.16 -4.16 4.15
N THR A 81 -2.44 -2.90 4.47
CA THR A 81 -2.02 -2.30 5.75
C THR A 81 -3.12 -1.42 6.31
N ILE A 82 -3.23 -1.37 7.63
CA ILE A 82 -4.00 -0.33 8.34
C ILE A 82 -3.02 0.69 8.88
N TRP A 83 -3.32 1.96 8.63
CA TRP A 83 -2.57 3.10 9.10
C TRP A 83 -3.39 3.78 10.19
N HIS A 84 -2.87 3.76 11.41
CA HIS A 84 -3.45 4.50 12.53
C HIS A 84 -2.71 5.84 12.65
N ILE A 85 -3.44 6.94 12.52
CA ILE A 85 -2.88 8.28 12.43
C ILE A 85 -3.50 9.15 13.52
N ARG A 86 -2.65 9.70 14.38
CA ARG A 86 -3.05 10.65 15.42
C ARG A 86 -2.47 12.01 15.07
N ARG A 87 -3.36 12.96 14.78
CA ARG A 87 -3.00 14.33 14.42
C ARG A 87 -3.14 15.22 15.65
N PHE A 88 -2.07 15.92 16.00
CA PHE A 88 -2.09 16.88 17.09
C PHE A 88 -2.21 18.30 16.53
N GLY A 89 -2.86 19.18 17.28
CA GLY A 89 -2.92 20.61 16.97
C GLY A 89 -1.75 21.37 17.57
N GLY A 90 -1.52 22.61 17.13
CA GLY A 90 -0.46 23.48 17.66
C GLY A 90 0.60 23.84 16.62
N GLU A 91 1.64 24.53 17.07
CA GLU A 91 2.81 24.88 16.26
C GLU A 91 3.78 23.69 16.23
N ASP A 92 4.07 23.19 15.03
CA ASP A 92 4.90 21.99 14.77
C ASP A 92 4.55 20.73 15.59
N PRO A 93 3.31 20.22 15.49
CA PRO A 93 2.88 19.05 16.26
C PRO A 93 3.62 17.80 15.79
N LYS A 94 4.17 17.01 16.72
CA LYS A 94 4.65 15.65 16.44
C LYS A 94 3.43 14.75 16.26
N ASN A 95 3.19 14.30 15.04
CA ASN A 95 2.06 13.42 14.71
C ASN A 95 2.51 11.98 14.76
N GLU A 96 1.61 11.10 15.19
CA GLU A 96 1.91 9.68 15.27
C GLU A 96 1.27 8.96 14.10
N VAL A 97 2.07 8.20 13.37
CA VAL A 97 1.61 7.31 12.30
C VAL A 97 2.13 5.91 12.60
N ARG A 98 1.21 4.99 12.83
CA ARG A 98 1.50 3.56 13.05
C ARG A 98 0.96 2.75 11.88
N VAL A 99 1.75 1.80 11.41
CA VAL A 99 1.40 0.94 10.28
C VAL A 99 1.35 -0.51 10.74
N ASN A 100 0.16 -1.10 10.64
CA ASN A 100 -0.08 -2.51 10.94
C ASN A 100 -0.27 -3.27 9.63
N PHE A 101 0.58 -4.26 9.40
CA PHE A 101 0.44 -5.17 8.26
C PHE A 101 -0.66 -6.19 8.56
N LEU A 102 -1.53 -6.42 7.58
CA LEU A 102 -2.61 -7.39 7.72
C LEU A 102 -2.23 -8.70 7.05
N ASN A 103 -2.77 -9.79 7.59
CA ASN A 103 -2.67 -11.09 6.94
C ASN A 103 -3.86 -11.25 5.99
N PHE A 104 -3.58 -11.58 4.73
CA PHE A 104 -4.57 -11.71 3.66
C PHE A 104 -5.75 -12.65 3.98
N SER A 105 -5.51 -13.72 4.72
CA SER A 105 -6.50 -14.79 4.91
C SER A 105 -7.04 -14.91 6.33
N THR A 106 -6.31 -14.42 7.33
CA THR A 106 -6.68 -14.63 8.74
C THR A 106 -7.24 -13.38 9.40
N THR A 107 -6.97 -12.19 8.86
CA THR A 107 -7.42 -10.96 9.50
C THR A 107 -8.93 -10.79 9.37
N THR A 108 -9.60 -10.64 10.51
CA THR A 108 -11.06 -10.50 10.61
C THR A 108 -11.47 -9.08 10.98
N ALA A 109 -12.76 -8.75 10.82
CA ALA A 109 -13.32 -7.47 11.22
C ALA A 109 -13.10 -7.19 12.72
N GLY A 110 -13.21 -8.21 13.58
CA GLY A 110 -13.00 -8.10 15.02
C GLY A 110 -11.54 -7.80 15.38
N GLU A 111 -10.57 -8.37 14.66
CA GLU A 111 -9.17 -8.02 14.83
C GLU A 111 -8.89 -6.57 14.42
N MET A 112 -9.50 -6.11 13.34
CA MET A 112 -9.38 -4.70 12.92
C MET A 112 -10.04 -3.75 13.91
N VAL A 113 -11.19 -4.09 14.51
CA VAL A 113 -11.80 -3.30 15.60
C VAL A 113 -10.85 -3.26 16.81
N ALA A 114 -10.26 -4.40 17.17
CA ALA A 114 -9.34 -4.51 18.31
C ALA A 114 -8.04 -3.71 18.12
N LEU A 115 -7.67 -3.36 16.88
CA LEU A 115 -6.58 -2.42 16.65
C LEU A 115 -6.85 -1.09 17.36
N HIS A 116 -8.07 -0.55 17.25
CA HIS A 116 -8.46 0.69 17.92
C HIS A 116 -8.84 0.45 19.39
N THR A 117 -9.84 -0.38 19.65
CA THR A 117 -10.45 -0.51 20.98
C THR A 117 -9.51 -1.14 22.01
N GLY A 118 -8.56 -1.96 21.56
CA GLY A 118 -7.54 -2.59 22.39
C GLY A 118 -6.16 -1.92 22.30
N ASN A 119 -6.04 -0.77 21.63
CA ASN A 119 -4.77 -0.08 21.33
C ASN A 119 -3.72 -0.98 20.66
N LYS A 120 -4.12 -2.07 20.00
CA LYS A 120 -3.17 -2.96 19.30
C LYS A 120 -2.49 -2.30 18.11
N TYR A 121 -2.97 -1.13 17.67
CA TYR A 121 -2.26 -0.31 16.68
C TYR A 121 -0.83 0.07 17.15
N GLU A 122 -0.58 0.13 18.46
CA GLU A 122 0.74 0.47 19.02
C GLU A 122 1.81 -0.60 18.72
N GLU A 123 1.40 -1.86 18.53
CA GLU A 123 2.28 -2.96 18.11
C GLU A 123 2.75 -2.80 16.65
N GLY A 124 2.10 -1.89 15.90
CA GLY A 124 2.45 -1.55 14.53
C GLY A 124 3.78 -0.81 14.43
N TRP A 125 4.32 -0.78 13.22
CA TRP A 125 5.56 -0.07 12.96
C TRP A 125 5.33 1.44 13.05
N GLU A 126 6.13 2.15 13.86
CA GLU A 126 6.16 3.62 13.84
C GLU A 126 6.73 4.10 12.52
N TYR A 127 5.92 4.85 11.78
CA TYR A 127 6.33 5.43 10.53
C TYR A 127 7.01 6.76 10.80
N GLU A 128 8.32 6.75 11.02
CA GLU A 128 9.12 7.93 11.39
C GLU A 128 10.18 8.32 10.34
N GLY A 129 10.65 9.56 10.39
CA GLY A 129 11.80 10.04 9.62
C GLY A 129 11.48 10.95 8.43
N VAL A 130 12.41 11.01 7.45
CA VAL A 130 12.38 11.99 6.34
C VAL A 130 11.11 11.91 5.48
N PHE A 131 10.54 10.72 5.37
CA PHE A 131 9.33 10.45 4.60
C PHE A 131 8.04 10.53 5.43
N HIS A 132 8.11 10.89 6.73
CA HIS A 132 6.92 11.05 7.57
C HIS A 132 5.92 12.01 6.91
N LEU A 133 4.64 11.62 6.91
CA LEU A 133 3.60 12.23 6.05
C LEU A 133 3.27 13.68 6.42
N PHE A 134 3.56 14.10 7.65
CA PHE A 134 3.05 15.35 8.21
C PHE A 134 4.15 16.31 8.66
N ASP A 135 5.11 15.80 9.43
CA ASP A 135 6.21 16.56 10.05
C ASP A 135 7.59 16.08 9.56
N GLY A 136 7.65 15.10 8.67
CA GLY A 136 8.88 14.70 8.01
C GLY A 136 9.48 15.86 7.21
N TRP A 137 10.80 15.83 6.99
CA TRP A 137 11.48 16.89 6.25
C TRP A 137 10.85 17.11 4.86
N LEU A 138 10.43 16.05 4.17
CA LEU A 138 9.75 16.17 2.87
C LEU A 138 8.36 16.81 2.99
N ALA A 139 7.64 16.56 4.09
CA ALA A 139 6.32 17.14 4.33
C ALA A 139 6.43 18.66 4.56
N ARG A 140 7.35 19.06 5.45
CA ARG A 140 7.61 20.46 5.80
C ARG A 140 8.04 21.30 4.60
N ASN A 141 8.77 20.71 3.66
CA ASN A 141 9.22 21.39 2.44
C ASN A 141 8.27 21.24 1.24
N GLY A 142 7.09 20.63 1.41
CA GLY A 142 6.12 20.42 0.31
C GLY A 142 6.60 19.43 -0.77
N LEU A 143 7.63 18.62 -0.47
CA LEU A 143 8.28 17.71 -1.41
C LEU A 143 7.67 16.31 -1.46
N LEU A 144 6.74 15.97 -0.55
CA LEU A 144 6.07 14.66 -0.55
C LEU A 144 5.39 14.34 -1.89
N ASN A 145 4.64 15.29 -2.46
CA ASN A 145 3.95 15.08 -3.74
C ASN A 145 4.94 14.90 -4.92
N PRO A 146 5.97 15.77 -5.09
CA PRO A 146 7.03 15.54 -6.06
C PRO A 146 7.72 14.18 -5.92
N VAL A 147 8.08 13.80 -4.69
CA VAL A 147 8.74 12.52 -4.41
C VAL A 147 7.84 11.34 -4.78
N GLY A 148 6.56 11.37 -4.42
CA GLY A 148 5.61 10.33 -4.81
C GLY A 148 5.50 10.15 -6.34
N LEU A 149 5.53 11.27 -7.08
CA LEU A 149 5.51 11.24 -8.54
C LEU A 149 6.81 10.63 -9.12
N VAL A 150 7.96 11.01 -8.58
CA VAL A 150 9.27 10.47 -9.00
C VAL A 150 9.35 8.98 -8.68
N SER A 151 9.03 8.58 -7.45
CA SER A 151 9.02 7.17 -7.02
C SER A 151 8.11 6.31 -7.88
N ARG A 152 6.90 6.80 -8.20
CA ARG A 152 5.99 6.08 -9.11
C ARG A 152 6.58 5.92 -10.51
N THR A 153 7.14 7.00 -11.06
CA THR A 153 7.71 6.99 -12.40
C THR A 153 8.89 6.03 -12.49
N PHE A 154 9.77 6.08 -11.49
CA PHE A 154 10.90 5.16 -11.36
C PHE A 154 10.45 3.70 -11.26
N MET A 155 9.45 3.39 -10.43
CA MET A 155 8.93 2.03 -10.31
C MET A 155 8.36 1.51 -11.64
N VAL A 156 7.61 2.33 -12.38
CA VAL A 156 7.08 1.96 -13.70
C VAL A 156 8.21 1.71 -14.71
N LEU A 157 9.23 2.57 -14.71
CA LEU A 157 10.42 2.42 -15.56
C LEU A 157 11.15 1.12 -15.26
N MET A 158 11.40 0.81 -13.99
CA MET A 158 12.07 -0.42 -13.56
C MET A 158 11.28 -1.68 -13.95
N VAL A 159 9.94 -1.67 -13.80
CA VAL A 159 9.10 -2.79 -14.24
C VAL A 159 9.15 -2.98 -15.76
N ARG A 160 9.14 -1.88 -16.55
CA ARG A 160 9.29 -1.96 -18.01
C ARG A 160 10.66 -2.48 -18.42
N MET A 161 11.74 -2.03 -17.79
CA MET A 161 13.10 -2.50 -18.05
C MET A 161 13.29 -3.98 -17.61
N GLY A 162 12.64 -4.40 -16.53
CA GLY A 162 12.68 -5.80 -16.09
C GLY A 162 11.89 -6.75 -17.00
N ARG A 163 10.77 -6.29 -17.57
CA ARG A 163 9.98 -7.07 -18.55
C ARG A 163 10.69 -7.19 -19.90
N THR A 164 11.40 -6.16 -20.34
CA THR A 164 12.18 -6.23 -21.59
C THR A 164 13.33 -7.22 -21.51
N ARG A 165 13.99 -7.38 -20.34
CA ARG A 165 15.00 -8.44 -20.15
C ARG A 165 14.43 -9.86 -20.20
N ARG A 166 13.20 -10.09 -19.73
CA ARG A 166 12.54 -11.40 -19.80
C ARG A 166 11.99 -11.75 -21.19
N TYR A 167 11.88 -10.76 -22.08
CA TYR A 167 11.44 -10.93 -23.46
C TYR A 167 12.60 -10.82 -24.46
N ALA A 168 13.85 -10.90 -24.00
CA ALA A 168 14.91 -11.34 -24.90
C ALA A 168 14.65 -12.84 -25.14
N PRO A 169 14.19 -13.27 -26.33
CA PRO A 169 14.13 -14.69 -26.62
C PRO A 169 15.53 -15.23 -26.37
N ASP A 170 15.62 -16.23 -25.50
CA ASP A 170 16.85 -16.97 -25.22
C ASP A 170 17.28 -17.65 -26.53
N GLN A 171 18.02 -16.91 -27.37
CA GLN A 171 18.48 -17.35 -28.69
C GLN A 171 19.31 -18.64 -28.57
N THR A 172 19.87 -18.89 -27.39
CA THR A 172 20.59 -20.11 -27.01
C THR A 172 19.67 -21.33 -27.00
N ARG A 173 18.45 -21.23 -26.45
CA ARG A 173 17.44 -22.32 -26.50
C ARG A 173 16.85 -22.51 -27.89
N ALA A 174 16.60 -21.42 -28.63
CA ALA A 174 16.09 -21.49 -30.01
C ALA A 174 17.10 -22.17 -30.95
N ARG A 175 18.41 -21.90 -30.81
CA ARG A 175 19.46 -22.59 -31.56
C ARG A 175 19.63 -24.06 -31.17
N ALA A 176 19.48 -24.40 -29.89
CA ALA A 176 19.55 -25.78 -29.43
C ALA A 176 18.41 -26.66 -30.00
N GLN A 177 17.20 -26.12 -30.13
CA GLN A 177 16.07 -26.83 -30.73
C GLN A 177 16.21 -26.98 -32.25
N ALA A 178 16.77 -25.98 -32.95
CA ALA A 178 17.05 -26.08 -34.38
C ALA A 178 18.13 -27.13 -34.70
N ALA A 179 19.14 -27.29 -33.83
CA ALA A 179 20.19 -28.30 -34.00
C ALA A 179 19.68 -29.74 -33.75
N MET A 180 18.72 -29.94 -32.85
CA MET A 180 18.14 -31.26 -32.57
C MET A 180 17.11 -31.73 -33.61
N GLY A 181 16.53 -30.81 -34.39
CA GLY A 181 15.55 -31.14 -35.44
C GLY A 181 16.14 -31.72 -36.73
N GLN A 182 17.44 -31.58 -36.98
CA GLN A 182 18.08 -32.05 -38.23
C GLN A 182 18.69 -33.46 -38.14
N GLY A 183 18.70 -34.09 -36.96
CA GLY A 183 19.28 -35.44 -36.78
C GLY A 183 18.35 -36.62 -37.11
N GLY A 184 17.07 -36.38 -37.40
CA GLY A 184 16.03 -37.43 -37.43
C GLY A 184 15.58 -37.96 -38.80
N GLN A 185 15.96 -37.34 -39.92
CA GLN A 185 15.42 -37.67 -41.25
C GLN A 185 16.33 -38.52 -42.15
N GLY A 186 17.30 -39.26 -41.57
CA GLY A 186 18.29 -40.02 -42.34
C GLY A 186 18.15 -41.55 -42.37
N ARG A 187 17.12 -42.15 -41.76
CA ARG A 187 17.10 -43.62 -41.51
C ARG A 187 15.76 -44.31 -41.78
N GLN A 188 15.15 -44.06 -42.94
CA GLN A 188 14.06 -44.90 -43.47
C GLN A 188 14.15 -45.00 -45.00
N ALA A 189 15.18 -45.70 -45.50
CA ALA A 189 15.25 -46.17 -46.87
C ALA A 189 16.34 -47.24 -47.00
N ALA A 190 16.12 -48.42 -46.42
CA ALA A 190 16.74 -49.66 -46.87
C ALA A 190 16.13 -50.84 -46.11
N GLN A 191 15.69 -51.84 -46.89
CA GLN A 191 15.24 -53.19 -46.54
C GLN A 191 13.75 -53.34 -46.29
#